data_AF-A0A956U842-F1
#
_entry.id   AF-A0A956U842-F1
#
_cell.length_a   1.000
_cell.length_b   1.000
_cell.length_c   1.000
_cell.angle_alpha   90.00
_cell.angle_beta   90.00
_cell.angle_gamma   90.00
#
_symmetry.space_group_name_H-M   'P 1'
#
loop_
_entity.id
_entity.type
_entity.pdbx_description
1 polymer ?
#
loop_
_entity_poly.entity_id
_entity_poly.type
_entity_poly.pdbx_seq_one_letter_code
_entity_poly.pdbx_strand_id
1 'polypeptide(L)'
;MKLRYVPYHLLTDEPNIIVDGSGNKHTRLTLSHWPGNRTPAQYKDDLSAQIAFRYVEDENRASLDGVEVVSNNHFDEDGLVSVFAMVDPEKALAMKDFLIEVARAGDFSMCHDRDAARVSFVLSAWTDPDRSPLSRRIFGGTTEELNQVLYEELLKRLPKVVDKVGNLKEFWEPEDRVLEATENAIIAGKIKIEEDRDIDLAVITLPDEGILDDDVVLENPSSWISSELHPIAVHNKIDCFRVLVIRKQRYELYYRYETWIDFVSRILKERIDLANLVKRLNTTERSGGQWSFSGVDKIISRLKLEGAEESSISPSHFLDYIRGSLTTTPLGIG
;
A
#
# COMPACT_ATOMS: atom_id res chain seq x y z
N MET A 1 26.04 9.89 11.23
CA MET A 1 26.39 10.07 9.80
C MET A 1 25.22 10.77 9.15
N LYS A 2 25.43 11.87 8.43
CA LYS A 2 24.36 12.57 7.70
C LYS A 2 24.50 12.23 6.23
N LEU A 3 23.57 11.45 5.70
CA LEU A 3 23.57 11.06 4.29
C LEU A 3 22.92 12.15 3.45
N ARG A 4 23.29 12.23 2.17
CA ARG A 4 22.56 13.03 1.18
C ARG A 4 21.69 12.12 0.32
N TYR A 5 20.50 12.58 0.01
CA TYR A 5 19.66 11.92 -0.99
C TYR A 5 20.24 12.13 -2.39
N VAL A 6 20.23 11.08 -3.20
CA VAL A 6 20.51 11.13 -4.64
C VAL A 6 19.39 10.38 -5.36
N PRO A 7 18.79 10.93 -6.42
CA PRO A 7 17.81 10.21 -7.23
C PRO A 7 18.38 8.91 -7.77
N TYR A 8 17.61 7.83 -7.69
CA TYR A 8 18.11 6.48 -7.98
C TYR A 8 18.75 6.35 -9.37
N HIS A 9 18.14 6.97 -10.38
CA HIS A 9 18.63 6.95 -11.76
C HIS A 9 19.94 7.76 -11.95
N LEU A 10 20.34 8.57 -10.97
CA LEU A 10 21.57 9.37 -10.97
C LEU A 10 22.69 8.79 -10.09
N LEU A 11 22.47 7.63 -9.45
CA LEU A 11 23.47 7.02 -8.55
C LEU A 11 24.78 6.64 -9.25
N THR A 12 24.75 6.34 -10.55
CA THR A 12 25.92 5.90 -11.33
C THR A 12 26.71 4.77 -10.63
N ASP A 13 27.99 5.00 -10.30
CA ASP A 13 28.87 4.04 -9.64
C ASP A 13 29.11 4.36 -8.15
N GLU A 14 28.37 5.31 -7.57
CA GLU A 14 28.57 5.79 -6.21
C GLU A 14 28.09 4.75 -5.17
N PRO A 15 28.93 4.38 -4.18
CA PRO A 15 28.52 3.53 -3.06
C PRO A 15 27.34 4.14 -2.29
N ASN A 16 26.26 3.36 -2.13
CA ASN A 16 24.99 3.88 -1.63
C ASN A 16 24.30 2.92 -0.66
N ILE A 17 23.37 3.48 0.11
CA ILE A 17 22.31 2.75 0.82
C ILE A 17 21.03 2.87 -0.01
N ILE A 18 20.37 1.73 -0.27
CA ILE A 18 19.00 1.75 -0.81
C ILE A 18 18.05 1.46 0.33
N VAL A 19 17.08 2.36 0.52
CA VAL A 19 15.93 2.12 1.38
C VAL A 19 14.73 1.78 0.52
N ASP A 20 13.84 0.97 1.07
CA ASP A 20 12.50 0.77 0.52
C ASP A 20 12.49 0.41 -0.97
N GLY A 21 13.37 -0.50 -1.37
CA GLY A 21 13.45 -0.90 -2.77
C GLY A 21 14.63 -1.79 -3.04
N SER A 22 14.85 -2.02 -4.33
CA SER A 22 15.89 -2.93 -4.81
C SER A 22 17.25 -2.23 -4.92
N GLY A 23 18.28 -2.88 -4.37
CA GLY A 23 19.67 -2.45 -4.52
C GLY A 23 20.19 -2.54 -5.95
N ASN A 24 21.16 -1.69 -6.29
CA ASN A 24 21.97 -1.79 -7.51
C ASN A 24 23.35 -2.43 -7.21
N LYS A 25 24.19 -2.57 -8.24
CA LYS A 25 25.53 -3.19 -8.13
C LYS A 25 26.48 -2.46 -7.15
N HIS A 26 26.24 -1.20 -6.82
CA HIS A 26 27.04 -0.37 -5.90
C HIS A 26 26.40 -0.22 -4.51
N THR A 27 25.21 -0.79 -4.30
CA THR A 27 24.53 -0.76 -3.00
C THR A 27 25.30 -1.56 -1.97
N ARG A 28 25.71 -0.89 -0.89
CA ARG A 28 26.45 -1.46 0.24
C ARG A 28 25.54 -1.96 1.35
N LEU A 29 24.35 -1.36 1.48
CA LEU A 29 23.33 -1.75 2.42
C LEU A 29 21.95 -1.57 1.78
N THR A 30 21.08 -2.55 1.97
CA THR A 30 19.66 -2.45 1.64
C THR A 30 18.86 -2.44 2.95
N LEU A 31 17.89 -1.54 3.05
CA LEU A 31 16.96 -1.41 4.18
C LEU A 31 15.54 -1.39 3.61
N SER A 32 15.03 -2.56 3.27
CA SER A 32 13.76 -2.74 2.58
C SER A 32 13.07 -4.04 3.02
N HIS A 33 11.75 -4.04 2.99
CA HIS A 33 10.91 -5.23 3.14
C HIS A 33 10.58 -5.94 1.80
N TRP A 34 11.05 -5.47 0.64
CA TRP A 34 10.68 -6.08 -0.63
C TRP A 34 11.20 -7.53 -0.75
N PRO A 35 10.54 -8.40 -1.52
CA PRO A 35 11.01 -9.75 -1.76
C PRO A 35 12.46 -9.81 -2.24
N GLY A 36 13.25 -10.70 -1.66
CA GLY A 36 14.66 -10.87 -2.02
C GLY A 36 15.59 -9.75 -1.54
N ASN A 37 15.12 -8.87 -0.65
CA ASN A 37 15.98 -7.89 0.01
C ASN A 37 17.15 -8.56 0.75
N ARG A 38 18.21 -7.78 1.01
CA ARG A 38 19.37 -8.20 1.81
C ARG A 38 19.47 -7.40 3.12
N THR A 39 18.33 -6.98 3.65
CA THR A 39 18.27 -6.26 4.93
C THR A 39 18.83 -7.16 6.04
N PRO A 40 19.84 -6.69 6.81
CA PRO A 40 20.36 -7.47 7.92
C PRO A 40 19.27 -7.84 8.92
N ALA A 41 19.29 -9.08 9.41
CA ALA A 41 18.21 -9.64 10.23
C ALA A 41 17.86 -8.79 11.47
N GLN A 42 18.85 -8.16 12.10
CA GLN A 42 18.66 -7.29 13.27
C GLN A 42 17.84 -6.03 12.99
N TYR A 43 17.76 -5.59 11.72
CA TYR A 43 16.99 -4.41 11.31
C TYR A 43 15.64 -4.75 10.69
N LYS A 44 15.35 -6.02 10.37
CA LYS A 44 14.09 -6.40 9.71
C LYS A 44 12.86 -6.02 10.56
N ASP A 45 11.88 -5.42 9.90
CA ASP A 45 10.57 -5.04 10.42
C ASP A 45 9.57 -5.03 9.25
N ASP A 46 8.27 -4.84 9.51
CA ASP A 46 7.25 -4.94 8.46
C ASP A 46 7.32 -3.79 7.45
N LEU A 47 7.64 -2.57 7.89
CA LEU A 47 7.78 -1.37 7.04
C LEU A 47 9.26 -1.03 6.82
N SER A 48 9.60 -0.55 5.63
CA SER A 48 10.94 -0.04 5.33
C SER A 48 11.30 1.17 6.22
N ALA A 49 10.33 2.01 6.59
CA ALA A 49 10.52 3.10 7.54
C ALA A 49 10.95 2.59 8.91
N GLN A 50 10.30 1.54 9.42
CA GLN A 50 10.69 0.92 10.68
C GLN A 50 12.11 0.32 10.59
N ILE A 51 12.44 -0.34 9.47
CA ILE A 51 13.78 -0.86 9.19
C ILE A 51 14.82 0.28 9.22
N ALA A 52 14.53 1.41 8.58
CA ALA A 52 15.41 2.58 8.56
C ALA A 52 15.59 3.19 9.96
N PHE A 53 14.51 3.32 10.75
CA PHE A 53 14.57 3.80 12.12
C PHE A 53 15.45 2.90 13.01
N ARG A 54 15.25 1.58 12.94
CA ARG A 54 16.10 0.61 13.67
C ARG A 54 17.58 0.77 13.31
N TYR A 55 17.89 0.98 12.03
CA TYR A 55 19.26 1.20 11.58
C TYR A 55 19.88 2.51 12.13
N VAL A 56 19.13 3.63 12.10
CA VAL A 56 19.68 4.91 12.57
C VAL A 56 19.80 5.00 14.10
N GLU A 57 18.95 4.27 14.84
CA GLU A 57 19.02 4.14 16.30
C GLU A 57 20.16 3.24 16.78
N ASP A 58 20.62 2.30 15.95
CA ASP A 58 21.71 1.40 16.33
C ASP A 58 23.05 2.16 16.43
N GLU A 59 23.48 2.43 17.67
CA GLU A 59 24.77 3.03 18.01
C GLU A 59 25.96 2.13 17.66
N ASN A 60 25.74 0.81 17.55
CA ASN A 60 26.74 -0.20 17.24
C ASN A 60 26.71 -0.64 15.77
N ARG A 61 25.93 0.05 14.92
CA ARG A 61 25.85 -0.28 13.50
C ARG A 61 27.25 -0.29 12.86
N ALA A 62 27.46 -1.23 11.96
CA ALA A 62 28.72 -1.32 11.23
C ALA A 62 29.00 -0.02 10.46
N SER A 63 30.26 0.45 10.48
CA SER A 63 30.68 1.56 9.63
C SER A 63 30.54 1.15 8.16
N LEU A 64 29.90 2.01 7.37
CA LEU A 64 29.86 1.90 5.92
C LEU A 64 30.86 2.91 5.34
N ASP A 65 32.15 2.59 5.44
CA ASP A 65 33.22 3.48 5.03
C ASP A 65 33.03 3.95 3.57
N GLY A 66 33.02 5.28 3.38
CA GLY A 66 32.85 5.91 2.07
C GLY A 66 31.43 5.89 1.51
N VAL A 67 30.41 5.53 2.30
CA VAL A 67 29.00 5.62 1.89
C VAL A 67 28.36 6.89 2.45
N GLU A 68 28.11 7.85 1.57
CA GLU A 68 27.51 9.15 1.93
C GLU A 68 26.12 9.37 1.31
N VAL A 69 25.63 8.39 0.55
CA VAL A 69 24.40 8.49 -0.25
C VAL A 69 23.33 7.50 0.20
N VAL A 70 22.10 7.99 0.24
CA VAL A 70 20.88 7.19 0.34
C VAL A 70 19.96 7.45 -0.85
N SER A 71 19.23 6.43 -1.29
CA SER A 71 18.26 6.55 -2.38
C SER A 71 17.13 5.53 -2.25
N ASN A 72 16.08 5.71 -3.05
CA ASN A 72 14.97 4.78 -3.26
C ASN A 72 14.64 4.77 -4.77
N ASN A 73 14.37 3.60 -5.34
CA ASN A 73 14.04 3.41 -6.75
C ASN A 73 12.60 3.81 -7.12
N HIS A 74 11.75 4.08 -6.13
CA HIS A 74 10.38 4.54 -6.33
C HIS A 74 9.97 5.55 -5.26
N PHE A 75 8.79 6.17 -5.43
CA PHE A 75 8.25 7.14 -4.48
C PHE A 75 6.91 6.65 -3.93
N ASP A 76 6.83 6.62 -2.60
CA ASP A 76 5.64 6.45 -1.78
C ASP A 76 5.92 7.00 -0.36
N GLU A 77 4.97 6.84 0.56
CA GLU A 77 5.10 7.31 1.93
C GLU A 77 6.15 6.55 2.75
N ASP A 78 6.22 5.21 2.63
CA ASP A 78 7.19 4.39 3.36
C ASP A 78 8.63 4.72 2.94
N GLY A 79 8.85 4.85 1.63
CA GLY A 79 10.08 5.31 1.02
C GLY A 79 10.48 6.73 1.41
N LEU A 80 9.53 7.69 1.38
CA LEU A 80 9.81 9.07 1.79
C LEU A 80 10.25 9.15 3.25
N VAL A 81 9.53 8.47 4.15
CA VAL A 81 9.87 8.43 5.58
C VAL A 81 11.21 7.74 5.78
N SER A 82 11.46 6.62 5.08
CA SER A 82 12.73 5.90 5.13
C SER A 82 13.92 6.78 4.73
N VAL A 83 13.82 7.49 3.60
CA VAL A 83 14.89 8.40 3.14
C VAL A 83 15.05 9.57 4.12
N PHE A 84 13.95 10.13 4.64
CA PHE A 84 14.00 11.22 5.61
C PHE A 84 14.73 10.82 6.90
N ALA A 85 14.46 9.62 7.43
CA ALA A 85 15.16 9.07 8.59
C ALA A 85 16.68 8.98 8.39
N MET A 86 17.12 8.70 7.16
CA MET A 86 18.54 8.58 6.81
C MET A 86 19.23 9.93 6.56
N VAL A 87 18.50 10.91 6.01
CA VAL A 87 19.03 12.24 5.66
C VAL A 87 19.03 13.22 6.83
N ASP A 88 18.04 13.16 7.71
CA ASP A 88 17.94 14.01 8.91
C ASP A 88 17.51 13.19 10.15
N PRO A 89 18.39 12.29 10.65
CA PRO A 89 18.03 11.35 11.70
C PRO A 89 17.55 12.03 12.99
N GLU A 90 18.15 13.15 13.38
CA GLU A 90 17.77 13.88 14.59
C GLU A 90 16.31 14.33 14.54
N LYS A 91 15.90 14.98 13.44
CA LYS A 91 14.51 15.41 13.28
C LYS A 91 13.56 14.25 13.10
N ALA A 92 13.95 13.22 12.34
CA ALA A 92 13.12 12.05 12.12
C ALA A 92 12.84 11.30 13.43
N LEU A 93 13.87 11.11 14.26
CA LEU A 93 13.74 10.44 15.56
C LEU A 93 12.83 11.22 16.52
N ALA A 94 12.82 12.55 16.46
CA ALA A 94 11.93 13.38 17.26
C ALA A 94 10.42 13.19 16.92
N MET A 95 10.10 12.59 15.78
CA MET A 95 8.73 12.32 15.32
C MET A 95 8.54 10.87 14.85
N LYS A 96 9.39 9.95 15.32
CA LYS A 96 9.50 8.56 14.83
C LYS A 96 8.15 7.84 14.77
N ASP A 97 7.44 7.77 15.90
CA ASP A 97 6.20 7.00 15.99
C ASP A 97 5.12 7.55 15.05
N PHE A 98 5.03 8.87 14.92
CA PHE A 98 4.10 9.52 14.00
C PHE A 98 4.47 9.23 12.54
N LEU A 99 5.75 9.33 12.16
CA LEU A 99 6.19 9.02 10.80
C LEU A 99 6.03 7.54 10.44
N ILE A 100 6.15 6.63 11.41
CA ILE A 100 5.84 5.21 11.19
C ILE A 100 4.34 5.03 10.89
N GLU A 101 3.44 5.76 11.57
CA GLU A 101 2.01 5.72 11.24
C GLU A 101 1.70 6.34 9.87
N VAL A 102 2.45 7.37 9.44
CA VAL A 102 2.35 7.92 8.06
C VAL A 102 2.76 6.86 7.03
N ALA A 103 3.89 6.20 7.22
CA ALA A 103 4.35 5.13 6.35
C ALA A 103 3.36 3.95 6.30
N ARG A 104 2.84 3.54 7.47
CA ARG A 104 1.82 2.48 7.57
C ARG A 104 0.52 2.84 6.84
N ALA A 105 0.11 4.11 6.91
CA ALA A 105 -1.09 4.59 6.24
C ALA A 105 -0.96 4.49 4.71
N GLY A 106 0.18 4.89 4.14
CA GLY A 106 0.41 4.82 2.70
C GLY A 106 0.59 3.39 2.20
N ASP A 107 1.46 2.62 2.85
CA ASP A 107 1.91 1.33 2.33
C ASP A 107 0.94 0.18 2.64
N PHE A 108 0.41 0.12 3.87
CA PHE A 108 -0.50 -0.95 4.30
C PHE A 108 -1.97 -0.54 4.26
N SER A 109 -2.26 0.73 4.01
CA SER A 109 -3.59 1.29 4.26
C SER A 109 -4.06 0.91 5.66
N MET A 110 -3.24 1.15 6.69
CA MET A 110 -3.60 0.99 8.10
C MET A 110 -3.08 2.18 8.89
N CYS A 111 -3.88 2.71 9.80
CA CYS A 111 -3.46 3.86 10.60
C CYS A 111 -4.33 4.02 11.84
N HIS A 112 -3.74 4.33 12.98
CA HIS A 112 -4.47 4.61 14.22
C HIS A 112 -4.53 6.09 14.56
N ASP A 113 -3.67 6.90 13.93
CA ASP A 113 -3.63 8.34 14.08
C ASP A 113 -4.24 9.01 12.85
N ARG A 114 -5.30 9.79 13.06
CA ARG A 114 -6.03 10.42 11.95
C ARG A 114 -5.20 11.47 11.22
N ASP A 115 -4.35 12.21 11.93
CA ASP A 115 -3.52 13.23 11.32
C ASP A 115 -2.35 12.58 10.55
N ALA A 116 -1.85 11.42 10.98
CA ALA A 116 -0.89 10.64 10.19
C ALA A 116 -1.50 10.14 8.87
N ALA A 117 -2.75 9.63 8.90
CA ALA A 117 -3.49 9.28 7.67
C ALA A 117 -3.64 10.49 6.73
N ARG A 118 -4.01 11.66 7.28
CA ARG A 118 -4.10 12.90 6.49
C ARG A 118 -2.78 13.34 5.90
N VAL A 119 -1.66 13.17 6.61
CA VAL A 119 -0.33 13.42 6.04
C VAL A 119 -0.09 12.48 4.85
N SER A 120 -0.41 11.18 4.97
CA SER A 120 -0.32 10.26 3.82
C SER A 120 -1.20 10.73 2.66
N PHE A 121 -2.45 11.15 2.89
CA PHE A 121 -3.31 11.67 1.81
C PHE A 121 -2.73 12.92 1.14
N VAL A 122 -2.10 13.83 1.90
CA VAL A 122 -1.36 14.96 1.34
C VAL A 122 -0.22 14.49 0.43
N LEU A 123 0.56 13.51 0.87
CA LEU A 123 1.69 12.98 0.10
C LEU A 123 1.21 12.26 -1.16
N SER A 124 0.17 11.43 -1.06
CA SER A 124 -0.49 10.81 -2.21
C SER A 124 -1.02 11.84 -3.20
N ALA A 125 -1.69 12.91 -2.73
CA ALA A 125 -2.20 13.98 -3.59
C ALA A 125 -1.11 14.72 -4.38
N TRP A 126 0.14 14.75 -3.89
CA TRP A 126 1.27 15.31 -4.65
C TRP A 126 1.69 14.45 -5.84
N THR A 127 1.33 13.17 -5.85
CA THR A 127 1.59 12.22 -6.95
C THR A 127 0.50 12.23 -8.03
N ASP A 128 -0.65 12.87 -7.75
CA ASP A 128 -1.75 12.97 -8.69
C ASP A 128 -1.61 14.25 -9.57
N PRO A 129 -1.66 14.14 -10.91
CA PRO A 129 -1.45 15.28 -11.82
C PRO A 129 -2.54 16.37 -11.77
N ASP A 130 -3.73 16.03 -11.28
CA ASP A 130 -4.86 16.94 -11.15
C ASP A 130 -4.91 17.64 -9.79
N ARG A 131 -4.40 16.97 -8.74
CA ARG A 131 -4.41 17.48 -7.35
C ARG A 131 -3.07 18.09 -6.91
N SER A 132 -1.97 17.69 -7.52
CA SER A 132 -0.63 18.09 -7.08
C SER A 132 -0.38 19.59 -7.25
N PRO A 133 0.32 20.25 -6.31
CA PRO A 133 0.75 21.63 -6.48
C PRO A 133 1.94 21.76 -7.45
N LEU A 134 2.50 20.65 -7.94
CA LEU A 134 3.58 20.65 -8.92
C LEU A 134 3.06 21.03 -10.32
N SER A 135 3.96 21.50 -11.18
CA SER A 135 3.61 21.77 -12.58
C SER A 135 3.16 20.48 -13.28
N ARG A 136 2.00 20.53 -13.95
CA ARG A 136 1.49 19.43 -14.81
C ARG A 136 2.53 18.91 -15.82
N ARG A 137 3.51 19.73 -16.21
CA ARG A 137 4.59 19.33 -17.11
C ARG A 137 5.46 18.20 -16.54
N ILE A 138 5.64 18.15 -15.22
CA ILE A 138 6.47 17.12 -14.56
C ILE A 138 5.85 15.73 -14.74
N PHE A 139 4.52 15.64 -14.72
CA PHE A 139 3.77 14.40 -14.91
C PHE A 139 3.79 13.87 -16.36
N GLY A 140 4.29 14.66 -17.31
CA GLY A 140 4.54 14.21 -18.68
C GLY A 140 5.94 13.64 -18.91
N GLY A 141 6.81 13.64 -17.89
CA GLY A 141 8.17 13.09 -17.94
C GLY A 141 8.20 11.59 -17.64
N THR A 142 9.41 11.06 -17.38
CA THR A 142 9.54 9.65 -16.94
C THR A 142 9.19 9.48 -15.46
N THR A 143 8.86 8.26 -15.05
CA THR A 143 8.62 7.94 -13.63
C THR A 143 9.82 8.30 -12.76
N GLU A 144 11.04 8.09 -13.25
CA GLU A 144 12.27 8.42 -12.52
C GLU A 144 12.45 9.94 -12.32
N GLU A 145 12.08 10.75 -13.31
CA GLU A 145 12.09 12.21 -13.23
C GLU A 145 11.03 12.71 -12.24
N LEU A 146 9.82 12.14 -12.28
CA LEU A 146 8.76 12.45 -11.31
C LEU A 146 9.19 12.11 -9.88
N ASN A 147 9.72 10.91 -9.65
CA ASN A 147 10.20 10.47 -8.33
C ASN A 147 11.30 11.39 -7.81
N GLN A 148 12.25 11.79 -8.66
CA GLN A 148 13.28 12.77 -8.29
C GLN A 148 12.65 14.06 -7.74
N VAL A 149 11.72 14.66 -8.48
CA VAL A 149 11.09 15.93 -8.09
C VAL A 149 10.31 15.77 -6.79
N LEU A 150 9.55 14.67 -6.64
CA LEU A 150 8.79 14.39 -5.42
C LEU A 150 9.69 14.30 -4.20
N TYR A 151 10.79 13.53 -4.25
CA TYR A 151 11.75 13.47 -3.13
C TYR A 151 12.41 14.82 -2.86
N GLU A 152 12.89 15.52 -3.90
CA GLU A 152 13.57 16.80 -3.73
C GLU A 152 12.68 17.88 -3.09
N GLU A 153 11.38 17.84 -3.38
CA GLU A 153 10.41 18.78 -2.83
C GLU A 153 9.89 18.36 -1.45
N LEU A 154 9.56 17.09 -1.27
CA LEU A 154 8.89 16.58 -0.07
C LEU A 154 9.86 16.28 1.07
N LEU A 155 11.10 15.84 0.83
CA LEU A 155 12.09 15.69 1.92
C LEU A 155 12.34 16.99 2.68
N LYS A 156 12.33 18.13 1.97
CA LYS A 156 12.51 19.46 2.57
C LYS A 156 11.27 19.93 3.32
N ARG A 157 10.08 19.46 2.91
CA ARG A 157 8.79 19.96 3.39
C ARG A 157 8.13 19.05 4.41
N LEU A 158 8.53 17.79 4.51
CA LEU A 158 7.88 16.78 5.34
C LEU A 158 7.65 17.27 6.79
N PRO A 159 8.63 17.87 7.51
CA PRO A 159 8.37 18.39 8.86
C PRO A 159 7.28 19.46 8.92
N LYS A 160 7.19 20.31 7.88
CA LYS A 160 6.17 21.36 7.79
C LYS A 160 4.82 20.79 7.38
N VAL A 161 4.78 19.76 6.52
CA VAL A 161 3.55 19.04 6.18
C VAL A 161 2.98 18.41 7.44
N VAL A 162 3.80 17.72 8.24
CA VAL A 162 3.41 17.15 9.54
C VAL A 162 2.88 18.22 10.49
N ASP A 163 3.64 19.28 10.75
CA ASP A 163 3.26 20.36 11.68
C ASP A 163 2.04 21.19 11.24
N LYS A 164 1.71 21.19 9.94
CA LYS A 164 0.66 22.04 9.36
C LYS A 164 -0.40 21.25 8.59
N VAL A 165 -0.53 19.95 8.83
CA VAL A 165 -1.49 19.10 8.10
C VAL A 165 -2.91 19.66 8.16
N GLY A 166 -3.34 20.20 9.30
CA GLY A 166 -4.67 20.83 9.45
C GLY A 166 -4.95 22.02 8.52
N ASN A 167 -3.90 22.65 7.95
CA ASN A 167 -4.03 23.74 6.97
C ASN A 167 -4.03 23.25 5.52
N LEU A 168 -3.80 21.97 5.28
CA LEU A 168 -3.69 21.34 3.96
C LEU A 168 -4.97 20.60 3.56
N LYS A 169 -6.13 21.08 4.05
CA LYS A 169 -7.46 20.46 3.86
C LYS A 169 -7.77 20.10 2.42
N GLU A 170 -7.43 20.98 1.49
CA GLU A 170 -7.66 20.76 0.05
C GLU A 170 -7.03 19.44 -0.47
N PHE A 171 -5.95 18.98 0.16
CA PHE A 171 -5.24 17.77 -0.23
C PHE A 171 -5.70 16.51 0.51
N TRP A 172 -6.24 16.60 1.72
CA TRP A 172 -6.62 15.39 2.49
C TRP A 172 -8.12 15.22 2.71
N GLU A 173 -8.91 16.30 2.69
CA GLU A 173 -10.33 16.28 3.05
C GLU A 173 -11.18 15.34 2.18
N PRO A 174 -11.00 15.27 0.84
CA PRO A 174 -11.79 14.35 0.02
C PRO A 174 -11.64 12.89 0.45
N GLU A 175 -10.42 12.47 0.73
CA GLU A 175 -10.09 11.09 1.12
C GLU A 175 -10.46 10.81 2.58
N ASP A 176 -10.26 11.79 3.46
CA ASP A 176 -10.70 11.76 4.86
C ASP A 176 -12.21 11.59 4.99
N ARG A 177 -13.02 12.21 4.13
CA ARG A 177 -14.47 12.03 4.10
C ARG A 177 -14.87 10.60 3.72
N VAL A 178 -14.18 9.97 2.76
CA VAL A 178 -14.41 8.56 2.42
C VAL A 178 -14.04 7.65 3.58
N LEU A 179 -12.90 7.93 4.25
CA LEU A 179 -12.48 7.19 5.43
C LEU A 179 -13.52 7.29 6.56
N GLU A 180 -13.97 8.51 6.90
CA GLU A 180 -14.98 8.73 7.93
C GLU A 180 -16.32 8.07 7.59
N ALA A 181 -16.79 8.20 6.34
CA ALA A 181 -18.02 7.56 5.89
C ALA A 181 -17.94 6.02 6.01
N THR A 182 -16.79 5.45 5.66
CA THR A 182 -16.56 4.00 5.76
C THR A 182 -16.55 3.54 7.21
N GLU A 183 -15.84 4.24 8.09
CA GLU A 183 -15.81 3.94 9.53
C GLU A 183 -17.21 4.01 10.15
N ASN A 184 -17.96 5.07 9.84
CA ASN A 184 -19.34 5.25 10.29
C ASN A 184 -20.26 4.14 9.78
N ALA A 185 -20.11 3.71 8.53
CA ALA A 185 -20.90 2.61 7.96
C ALA A 185 -20.59 1.26 8.61
N ILE A 186 -19.33 1.00 9.00
CA ILE A 186 -18.95 -0.18 9.80
C ILE A 186 -19.56 -0.11 11.19
N ILE A 187 -19.42 1.02 11.90
CA ILE A 187 -19.96 1.21 13.25
C ILE A 187 -21.48 1.06 13.28
N ALA A 188 -22.17 1.58 12.26
CA ALA A 188 -23.61 1.45 12.11
C ALA A 188 -24.08 0.05 11.66
N GLY A 189 -23.16 -0.87 11.35
CA GLY A 189 -23.47 -2.22 10.86
C GLY A 189 -24.02 -2.26 9.42
N LYS A 190 -23.84 -1.18 8.65
CA LYS A 190 -24.21 -1.14 7.22
C LYS A 190 -23.23 -1.96 6.37
N ILE A 191 -21.93 -1.84 6.67
CA ILE A 191 -20.91 -2.72 6.09
C ILE A 191 -20.80 -3.94 6.99
N LYS A 192 -21.05 -5.13 6.43
CA LYS A 192 -20.87 -6.40 7.13
C LYS A 192 -19.46 -6.92 6.87
N ILE A 193 -18.76 -7.31 7.93
CA ILE A 193 -17.43 -7.90 7.89
C ILE A 193 -17.50 -9.30 8.51
N GLU A 194 -17.08 -10.31 7.77
CA GLU A 194 -17.00 -11.70 8.22
C GLU A 194 -15.62 -12.28 7.94
N GLU A 195 -14.97 -12.86 8.93
CA GLU A 195 -13.64 -13.47 8.77
C GLU A 195 -13.71 -15.00 8.85
N ASP A 196 -13.01 -15.64 7.92
CA ASP A 196 -12.65 -17.05 7.98
C ASP A 196 -11.12 -17.16 8.05
N ARG A 197 -10.61 -17.27 9.28
CA ARG A 197 -9.17 -17.26 9.57
C ARG A 197 -8.47 -18.54 9.11
N ASP A 198 -9.20 -19.64 8.95
CA ASP A 198 -8.62 -20.90 8.49
C ASP A 198 -8.18 -20.82 7.03
N ILE A 199 -8.83 -19.97 6.23
CA ILE A 199 -8.44 -19.67 4.85
C ILE A 199 -7.97 -18.23 4.65
N ASP A 200 -7.70 -17.49 5.73
CA ASP A 200 -7.21 -16.09 5.71
C ASP A 200 -8.07 -15.15 4.85
N LEU A 201 -9.40 -15.32 4.91
CA LEU A 201 -10.36 -14.55 4.12
C LEU A 201 -11.18 -13.61 5.01
N ALA A 202 -11.25 -12.34 4.65
CA ALA A 202 -12.27 -11.40 5.11
C ALA A 202 -13.26 -11.14 3.97
N VAL A 203 -14.56 -11.21 4.28
CA VAL A 203 -15.66 -10.89 3.36
C VAL A 203 -16.28 -9.58 3.82
N ILE A 204 -16.22 -8.58 2.95
CA ILE A 204 -16.74 -7.22 3.16
C ILE A 204 -17.97 -7.06 2.27
N THR A 205 -19.15 -6.93 2.86
CA THR A 205 -20.40 -6.74 2.11
C THR A 205 -20.91 -5.32 2.33
N LEU A 206 -21.03 -4.56 1.24
CA LEU A 206 -21.56 -3.20 1.24
C LEU A 206 -23.08 -3.23 1.01
N PRO A 207 -23.81 -2.20 1.50
CA PRO A 207 -25.21 -2.01 1.15
C PRO A 207 -25.39 -1.68 -0.34
N ASP A 208 -26.53 -2.05 -0.90
CA ASP A 208 -26.85 -1.89 -2.33
C ASP A 208 -26.89 -0.42 -2.75
N GLU A 209 -27.35 0.46 -1.87
CA GLU A 209 -27.39 1.91 -2.06
C GLU A 209 -26.00 2.57 -1.98
N GLY A 210 -24.99 1.87 -1.49
CA GLY A 210 -23.66 2.46 -1.21
C GLY A 210 -23.60 3.15 0.15
N ILE A 211 -22.42 3.67 0.50
CA ILE A 211 -22.17 4.32 1.81
C ILE A 211 -21.75 5.78 1.70
N LEU A 212 -21.35 6.21 0.50
CA LEU A 212 -20.84 7.55 0.24
C LEU A 212 -21.98 8.45 -0.23
N ASP A 213 -21.95 9.70 0.22
CA ASP A 213 -22.85 10.73 -0.29
C ASP A 213 -22.47 11.09 -1.75
N ASP A 214 -23.43 11.54 -2.55
CA ASP A 214 -23.23 11.86 -3.97
C ASP A 214 -22.16 12.93 -4.24
N ASP A 215 -21.83 13.77 -3.23
CA ASP A 215 -20.81 14.80 -3.32
C ASP A 215 -19.40 14.34 -2.88
N VAL A 216 -19.27 13.11 -2.39
CA VAL A 216 -17.98 12.50 -2.02
C VAL A 216 -17.42 11.78 -3.24
N VAL A 217 -16.53 12.46 -3.96
CA VAL A 217 -15.87 11.90 -5.15
C VAL A 217 -14.37 11.85 -4.92
N LEU A 218 -13.80 10.65 -4.97
CA LEU A 218 -12.36 10.49 -5.13
C LEU A 218 -12.00 10.65 -6.61
N GLU A 219 -11.12 11.60 -6.88
CA GLU A 219 -10.52 11.74 -8.21
C GLU A 219 -9.54 10.57 -8.40
N ASN A 220 -9.73 9.79 -9.48
CA ASN A 220 -8.86 8.68 -9.89
C ASN A 220 -8.72 7.50 -8.90
N PRO A 221 -9.83 6.82 -8.52
CA PRO A 221 -9.74 5.65 -7.64
C PRO A 221 -8.98 4.49 -8.32
N SER A 222 -8.07 3.86 -7.58
CA SER A 222 -7.22 2.77 -8.09
C SER A 222 -7.98 1.47 -8.44
N SER A 223 -9.17 1.30 -7.86
CA SER A 223 -10.15 0.30 -8.25
C SER A 223 -11.55 0.79 -7.88
N TRP A 224 -12.57 0.06 -8.32
CA TRP A 224 -13.93 0.37 -7.93
C TRP A 224 -14.20 0.18 -6.43
N ILE A 225 -13.42 -0.67 -5.74
CA ILE A 225 -13.53 -0.79 -4.28
C ILE A 225 -13.14 0.55 -3.65
N SER A 226 -12.02 1.12 -4.10
CA SER A 226 -11.52 2.41 -3.60
C SER A 226 -12.46 3.57 -3.90
N SER A 227 -13.39 3.45 -4.85
CA SER A 227 -14.44 4.44 -5.09
C SER A 227 -15.67 4.27 -4.21
N GLU A 228 -15.76 3.19 -3.43
CA GLU A 228 -16.96 2.84 -2.65
C GLU A 228 -16.68 2.80 -1.15
N LEU A 229 -15.43 2.53 -0.74
CA LEU A 229 -15.00 2.52 0.65
C LEU A 229 -13.51 2.84 0.78
N HIS A 230 -13.09 3.20 1.98
CA HIS A 230 -11.68 3.44 2.28
C HIS A 230 -10.99 2.19 2.83
N PRO A 231 -9.82 1.77 2.28
CA PRO A 231 -9.12 0.57 2.75
C PRO A 231 -8.65 0.68 4.21
N ILE A 232 -8.17 1.85 4.68
CA ILE A 232 -7.83 2.07 6.11
C ILE A 232 -8.94 1.64 7.07
N ALA A 233 -10.20 2.04 6.82
CA ALA A 233 -11.31 1.65 7.69
C ALA A 233 -11.50 0.13 7.76
N VAL A 234 -11.32 -0.56 6.62
CA VAL A 234 -11.50 -2.01 6.52
C VAL A 234 -10.31 -2.75 7.12
N HIS A 235 -9.08 -2.41 6.72
CA HIS A 235 -7.86 -3.08 7.14
C HIS A 235 -7.61 -2.95 8.65
N ASN A 236 -8.01 -1.83 9.26
CA ASN A 236 -7.99 -1.66 10.72
C ASN A 236 -8.99 -2.57 11.48
N LYS A 237 -9.92 -3.23 10.78
CA LYS A 237 -10.98 -4.07 11.38
C LYS A 237 -10.83 -5.56 11.09
N ILE A 238 -9.84 -5.95 10.30
CA ILE A 238 -9.64 -7.34 9.88
C ILE A 238 -8.22 -7.81 10.20
N ASP A 239 -8.12 -9.06 10.64
CA ASP A 239 -6.87 -9.79 10.78
C ASP A 239 -6.52 -10.57 9.51
N CYS A 240 -7.44 -10.79 8.58
CA CYS A 240 -7.18 -11.52 7.34
C CYS A 240 -6.50 -10.67 6.25
N PHE A 241 -5.70 -11.33 5.39
CA PHE A 241 -5.02 -10.68 4.26
C PHE A 241 -5.61 -10.91 2.87
N ARG A 242 -6.59 -11.81 2.75
CA ARG A 242 -7.37 -11.98 1.50
C ARG A 242 -8.70 -11.28 1.73
N VAL A 243 -9.03 -10.29 0.92
CA VAL A 243 -10.20 -9.45 1.12
C VAL A 243 -11.12 -9.58 -0.07
N LEU A 244 -12.30 -10.14 0.14
CA LEU A 244 -13.38 -10.20 -0.83
C LEU A 244 -14.37 -9.09 -0.56
N VAL A 245 -14.55 -8.17 -1.51
CA VAL A 245 -15.55 -7.11 -1.44
C VAL A 245 -16.74 -7.47 -2.32
N ILE A 246 -17.95 -7.34 -1.76
CA ILE A 246 -19.22 -7.66 -2.40
C ILE A 246 -20.14 -6.44 -2.32
N ARG A 247 -20.69 -6.02 -3.46
CA ARG A 247 -21.82 -5.08 -3.53
C ARG A 247 -22.74 -5.55 -4.65
N LYS A 248 -24.00 -5.88 -4.36
CA LYS A 248 -24.91 -6.54 -5.34
C LYS A 248 -24.21 -7.74 -5.99
N GLN A 249 -24.12 -7.76 -7.32
CA GLN A 249 -23.41 -8.78 -8.09
C GLN A 249 -22.03 -8.34 -8.59
N ARG A 250 -21.46 -7.32 -7.95
CA ARG A 250 -20.10 -6.86 -8.20
C ARG A 250 -19.18 -7.43 -7.11
N TYR A 251 -18.16 -8.16 -7.54
CA TYR A 251 -17.23 -8.83 -6.64
C TYR A 251 -15.79 -8.58 -7.06
N GLU A 252 -14.93 -8.40 -6.07
CA GLU A 252 -13.49 -8.40 -6.29
C GLU A 252 -12.78 -8.95 -5.07
N LEU A 253 -11.91 -9.93 -5.29
CA LEU A 253 -11.02 -10.47 -4.27
C LEU A 253 -9.63 -9.89 -4.51
N TYR A 254 -9.00 -9.37 -3.47
CA TYR A 254 -7.60 -8.95 -3.52
C TYR A 254 -6.78 -9.53 -2.37
N TYR A 255 -5.50 -9.75 -2.64
CA TYR A 255 -4.49 -10.00 -1.62
C TYR A 255 -3.91 -8.66 -1.18
N ARG A 256 -3.95 -8.39 0.12
CA ARG A 256 -3.33 -7.20 0.72
C ARG A 256 -1.83 -7.15 0.43
N TYR A 257 -1.27 -5.94 0.36
CA TYR A 257 0.13 -5.70 -0.01
C TYR A 257 1.12 -6.48 0.87
N GLU A 258 0.81 -6.61 2.16
CA GLU A 258 1.60 -7.30 3.17
C GLU A 258 1.92 -8.76 2.79
N THR A 259 1.09 -9.40 1.99
CA THR A 259 1.33 -10.78 1.52
C THR A 259 2.36 -10.88 0.39
N TRP A 260 2.78 -9.74 -0.18
CA TRP A 260 3.82 -9.67 -1.19
C TRP A 260 5.21 -9.45 -0.58
N ILE A 261 5.30 -8.72 0.53
CA ILE A 261 6.57 -8.33 1.14
C ILE A 261 7.13 -9.40 2.11
N ASP A 262 8.36 -9.17 2.57
CA ASP A 262 9.02 -9.88 3.66
C ASP A 262 8.42 -9.44 5.02
N PHE A 263 7.14 -9.74 5.23
CA PHE A 263 6.41 -9.44 6.45
C PHE A 263 6.92 -10.31 7.61
N VAL A 264 7.31 -9.70 8.73
CA VAL A 264 8.03 -10.41 9.82
C VAL A 264 7.25 -10.50 11.12
N SER A 265 6.24 -9.65 11.35
CA SER A 265 5.47 -9.67 12.59
C SER A 265 4.66 -10.95 12.78
N ARG A 266 4.32 -11.67 11.70
CA ARG A 266 3.76 -13.03 11.76
C ARG A 266 3.94 -13.79 10.44
N ILE A 267 3.86 -15.11 10.52
CA ILE A 267 3.86 -15.98 9.34
C ILE A 267 2.51 -15.83 8.60
N LEU A 268 2.58 -15.51 7.31
CA LEU A 268 1.41 -15.34 6.44
C LEU A 268 1.06 -16.62 5.70
N LYS A 269 -0.22 -16.81 5.34
CA LYS A 269 -0.59 -17.85 4.38
C LYS A 269 -0.12 -17.44 2.99
N GLU A 270 0.40 -18.42 2.24
CA GLU A 270 0.86 -18.19 0.87
C GLU A 270 -0.28 -17.69 -0.03
N ARG A 271 0.07 -16.91 -1.06
CA ARG A 271 -0.86 -16.50 -2.11
C ARG A 271 -1.23 -17.72 -2.96
N ILE A 272 -2.52 -17.98 -3.11
CA ILE A 272 -3.03 -19.10 -3.92
C ILE A 272 -3.24 -18.62 -5.34
N ASP A 273 -2.72 -19.37 -6.33
CA ASP A 273 -3.02 -19.11 -7.74
C ASP A 273 -4.49 -19.47 -8.06
N LEU A 274 -5.25 -18.45 -8.47
CA LEU A 274 -6.67 -18.56 -8.76
C LEU A 274 -6.98 -18.83 -10.24
N ALA A 275 -5.98 -19.16 -11.07
CA ALA A 275 -6.19 -19.44 -12.51
C ALA A 275 -7.22 -20.55 -12.77
N ASN A 276 -7.25 -21.60 -11.94
CA ASN A 276 -8.26 -22.66 -12.05
C ASN A 276 -9.66 -22.20 -11.62
N LEU A 277 -9.76 -21.31 -10.65
CA LEU A 277 -11.02 -20.68 -10.26
C LEU A 277 -11.55 -19.80 -11.40
N VAL A 278 -10.69 -18.99 -12.02
CA VAL A 278 -11.05 -18.16 -13.19
C VAL A 278 -11.68 -19.00 -14.31
N LYS A 279 -11.11 -20.17 -14.65
CA LYS A 279 -11.69 -21.07 -15.65
C LYS A 279 -13.11 -21.52 -15.29
N ARG A 280 -13.36 -21.85 -14.02
CA ARG A 280 -14.69 -22.27 -13.54
C ARG A 280 -15.69 -21.12 -13.55
N LEU A 281 -15.28 -19.94 -13.08
CA LEU A 281 -16.13 -18.74 -13.10
C LEU A 281 -16.54 -18.39 -14.54
N ASN A 282 -15.59 -18.36 -15.48
CA ASN A 282 -15.88 -18.09 -16.89
C ASN A 282 -16.75 -19.15 -17.58
N THR A 283 -16.79 -20.38 -17.08
CA THR A 283 -17.74 -21.40 -17.58
C THR A 283 -19.18 -21.09 -17.17
N THR A 284 -19.37 -20.41 -16.03
CA THR A 284 -20.69 -20.09 -15.46
C THR A 284 -21.15 -18.69 -15.83
N GLU A 285 -20.22 -17.76 -16.06
CA GLU A 285 -20.50 -16.36 -16.36
C GLU A 285 -21.29 -16.16 -17.66
N ARG A 286 -22.31 -15.31 -17.62
CA ARG A 286 -23.24 -14.97 -18.71
C ARG A 286 -23.49 -13.46 -18.84
N SER A 287 -22.87 -12.61 -18.01
CA SER A 287 -23.05 -11.15 -18.08
C SER A 287 -22.37 -10.48 -19.29
N GLY A 288 -21.61 -11.25 -20.07
CA GLY A 288 -20.78 -10.73 -21.17
C GLY A 288 -19.38 -10.28 -20.72
N GLY A 289 -19.13 -10.23 -19.41
CA GLY A 289 -17.79 -10.02 -18.85
C GLY A 289 -16.96 -11.31 -18.77
N GLN A 290 -15.67 -11.13 -18.46
CA GLN A 290 -14.71 -12.21 -18.28
C GLN A 290 -13.96 -12.03 -16.96
N TRP A 291 -13.93 -13.08 -16.15
CA TRP A 291 -13.14 -13.13 -14.92
C TRP A 291 -11.65 -13.21 -15.27
N SER A 292 -10.84 -12.41 -14.59
CA SER A 292 -9.38 -12.38 -14.71
C SER A 292 -8.73 -12.43 -13.32
N PHE A 293 -7.57 -13.09 -13.23
CA PHE A 293 -6.71 -13.07 -12.05
C PHE A 293 -5.35 -12.54 -12.44
N SER A 294 -4.84 -11.55 -11.71
CA SER A 294 -3.61 -10.83 -12.09
C SER A 294 -2.32 -11.64 -11.88
N GLY A 295 -2.39 -12.77 -11.18
CA GLY A 295 -1.24 -13.61 -10.81
C GLY A 295 -0.70 -13.32 -9.41
N VAL A 296 0.00 -14.29 -8.82
CA VAL A 296 0.48 -14.22 -7.42
C VAL A 296 1.63 -13.25 -7.20
N ASP A 297 2.41 -12.96 -8.25
CA ASP A 297 3.61 -12.10 -8.19
C ASP A 297 3.30 -10.60 -8.24
N LYS A 298 2.03 -10.22 -8.50
CA LYS A 298 1.62 -8.81 -8.54
C LYS A 298 1.61 -8.22 -7.14
N ILE A 299 2.17 -7.01 -6.98
CA ILE A 299 2.25 -6.28 -5.71
C ILE A 299 0.91 -6.36 -4.94
N ILE A 300 -0.18 -5.95 -5.58
CA ILE A 300 -1.55 -6.25 -5.14
C ILE A 300 -2.18 -7.19 -6.17
N SER A 301 -2.40 -8.44 -5.77
CA SER A 301 -2.97 -9.47 -6.64
C SER A 301 -4.50 -9.44 -6.54
N ARG A 302 -5.19 -9.44 -7.69
CA ARG A 302 -6.65 -9.24 -7.79
C ARG A 302 -7.31 -10.28 -8.67
N LEU A 303 -8.49 -10.75 -8.25
CA LEU A 303 -9.47 -11.48 -9.05
C LEU A 303 -10.69 -10.57 -9.26
N LYS A 304 -10.99 -10.22 -10.51
CA LYS A 304 -12.07 -9.28 -10.86
C LYS A 304 -12.77 -9.68 -12.17
N LEU A 305 -13.95 -9.12 -12.38
CA LEU A 305 -14.69 -9.21 -13.64
C LEU A 305 -14.29 -8.04 -14.56
N GLU A 306 -13.97 -8.34 -15.81
CA GLU A 306 -13.63 -7.36 -16.84
C GLU A 306 -14.70 -7.35 -17.93
N GLY A 307 -15.00 -6.17 -18.49
CA GLY A 307 -15.98 -6.03 -19.57
C GLY A 307 -17.46 -6.04 -19.15
N ALA A 308 -17.76 -6.21 -17.85
CA ALA A 308 -19.09 -6.02 -17.27
C ALA A 308 -18.98 -5.48 -15.83
N GLU A 309 -19.96 -4.71 -15.38
CA GLU A 309 -20.01 -4.17 -14.01
C GLU A 309 -20.50 -5.21 -13.00
N GLU A 310 -21.50 -6.03 -13.39
CA GLU A 310 -22.08 -7.07 -12.56
C GLU A 310 -21.90 -8.45 -13.19
N SER A 311 -21.68 -9.44 -12.32
CA SER A 311 -21.66 -10.85 -12.68
C SER A 311 -23.07 -11.42 -12.79
N SER A 312 -23.26 -12.44 -13.60
CA SER A 312 -24.48 -13.26 -13.57
C SER A 312 -24.49 -14.32 -12.45
N ILE A 313 -23.37 -14.48 -11.74
CA ILE A 313 -23.22 -15.44 -10.64
C ILE A 313 -23.74 -14.77 -9.36
N SER A 314 -24.63 -15.45 -8.63
CA SER A 314 -25.16 -14.92 -7.36
C SER A 314 -24.07 -14.79 -6.28
N PRO A 315 -24.24 -13.89 -5.28
CA PRO A 315 -23.21 -13.67 -4.26
C PRO A 315 -22.87 -14.93 -3.47
N SER A 316 -23.88 -15.74 -3.14
CA SER A 316 -23.69 -17.00 -2.41
C SER A 316 -22.86 -18.01 -3.21
N HIS A 317 -23.18 -18.21 -4.48
CA HIS A 317 -22.43 -19.14 -5.33
C HIS A 317 -21.01 -18.64 -5.60
N PHE A 318 -20.82 -17.33 -5.77
CA PHE A 318 -19.49 -16.76 -5.91
C PHE A 318 -18.64 -17.00 -4.66
N LEU A 319 -19.20 -16.76 -3.47
CA LEU A 319 -18.52 -17.01 -2.21
C LEU A 319 -18.17 -18.49 -2.02
N ASP A 320 -19.04 -19.42 -2.40
CA ASP A 320 -18.76 -20.86 -2.37
C ASP A 320 -17.58 -21.23 -3.29
N TYR A 321 -17.52 -20.65 -4.49
CA TYR A 321 -16.38 -20.83 -5.39
C TYR A 321 -15.06 -20.33 -4.78
N ILE A 322 -15.09 -19.17 -4.11
CA ILE A 322 -13.92 -18.59 -3.45
C ILE A 322 -13.45 -19.52 -2.31
N ARG A 323 -14.33 -19.84 -1.37
CA ARG A 323 -14.03 -20.71 -0.22
C ARG A 323 -13.49 -22.07 -0.67
N GLY A 324 -14.14 -22.69 -1.66
CA GLY A 324 -13.68 -23.96 -2.22
C GLY A 324 -12.28 -23.91 -2.83
N SER A 325 -11.91 -22.77 -3.43
CA SER A 325 -10.58 -22.58 -4.04
C SER A 325 -9.48 -22.29 -3.02
N LEU A 326 -9.82 -21.60 -1.92
CA LEU A 326 -8.86 -21.26 -0.87
C LEU A 326 -8.63 -22.40 0.14
N THR A 327 -9.55 -23.37 0.21
CA THR A 327 -9.42 -24.56 1.07
C THR A 327 -8.53 -25.64 0.45
N THR A 328 -8.42 -25.69 -0.88
CA THR A 328 -7.54 -26.63 -1.57
C THR A 328 -6.08 -26.22 -1.40
N THR A 329 -5.35 -26.91 -0.53
CA THR A 329 -3.89 -26.82 -0.43
C THR A 329 -3.29 -27.03 -1.82
N PRO A 330 -2.32 -26.21 -2.27
CA PRO A 330 -1.56 -26.53 -3.47
C PRO A 330 -0.98 -27.95 -3.31
N LEU A 331 -1.27 -28.83 -4.28
CA LEU A 331 -0.48 -30.03 -4.45
C LEU A 331 0.95 -29.54 -4.69
N GLY A 332 1.81 -29.71 -3.68
CA GLY A 332 3.20 -29.28 -3.75
C GLY A 332 3.83 -29.77 -5.03
N ILE A 333 4.29 -28.83 -5.85
CA ILE A 333 5.21 -29.14 -6.94
C ILE A 333 6.57 -29.22 -6.25
N GLY A 334 7.03 -30.45 -6.02
CA GLY A 334 8.35 -30.74 -5.44
C GLY A 334 9.50 -30.52 -6.41
#